data_AF-A0A7S2BNH8-F1
#
_entry.id   AF-A0A7S2BNH8-F1
#
_cell.length_a   1.000
_cell.length_b   1.000
_cell.length_c   1.000
_cell.angle_alpha   90.00
_cell.angle_beta   90.00
_cell.angle_gamma   90.00
#
_symmetry.space_group_name_H-M   'P 1'
#
loop_
_entity.id
_entity.type
_entity.pdbx_description
1 polymer ?
#
loop_
_entity_poly.entity_id
_entity_poly.type
_entity_poly.pdbx_seq_one_letter_code
_entity_poly.pdbx_strand_id
1 'polypeptide(L)'
;DMQGFAPGTGYIVSAEGDGHYPHSPGECSGNEESHMGLCYKKCSLLTNNEYPHRVAANTCCRQSPCWNPFNLDTQGKYCEGYGVGGGLSREEQCPHKPLANSV
;
A
#
# COMPACT_ATOMS: atom_id res chain seq x y z
N ASP A 1 12.12 14.93 19.74
CA ASP A 1 12.75 15.02 18.41
C ASP A 1 13.90 14.02 18.38
N MET A 2 13.65 12.82 17.89
CA MET A 2 14.71 11.83 17.66
C MET A 2 14.33 11.05 16.39
N GLN A 3 14.88 11.50 15.27
CA GLN A 3 14.95 10.71 14.04
C GLN A 3 15.75 9.43 14.35
N GLY A 4 15.11 8.27 14.22
CA GLY A 4 15.77 6.97 14.38
C GLY A 4 16.68 6.69 13.18
N PHE A 5 17.96 6.99 13.32
CA PHE A 5 19.00 6.61 12.38
C PHE A 5 19.83 5.48 13.00
N ALA A 6 19.64 4.24 12.53
CA ALA A 6 20.57 3.15 12.82
C ALA A 6 21.68 3.17 11.76
N PRO A 7 22.96 3.26 12.15
CA PRO A 7 24.06 3.33 11.19
C PRO A 7 24.31 1.92 10.62
N GLY A 8 24.14 1.75 9.30
CA GLY A 8 24.72 0.59 8.60
C GLY A 8 23.97 0.09 7.38
N THR A 9 22.65 0.27 7.28
CA THR A 9 21.88 -0.04 6.07
C THR A 9 20.72 0.93 5.97
N GLY A 10 20.57 1.62 4.83
CA GLY A 10 19.50 2.58 4.60
C GLY A 10 18.17 1.86 4.40
N TYR A 11 17.49 1.53 5.50
CA TYR A 11 16.12 1.06 5.45
C TYR A 11 15.18 2.19 5.88
N ILE A 12 14.19 2.45 5.05
CA ILE A 12 13.09 3.34 5.40
C ILE A 12 12.18 2.61 6.39
N VAL A 13 11.99 3.19 7.58
CA VAL A 13 10.96 2.73 8.51
C VAL A 13 9.68 3.48 8.18
N SER A 14 8.64 2.76 7.75
CA SER A 14 7.30 3.36 7.69
C SER A 14 6.83 3.63 9.10
N ALA A 15 6.43 4.87 9.36
CA ALA A 15 5.78 5.24 10.60
C ALA A 15 4.35 4.66 10.60
N GLU A 16 4.20 3.55 11.34
CA GLU A 16 2.94 3.04 11.92
C GLU A 16 2.14 1.99 11.11
N GLY A 17 2.10 0.78 11.69
CA GLY A 17 1.49 -0.48 11.23
C GLY A 17 2.32 -1.65 11.79
N ASP A 18 1.75 -2.84 12.04
CA ASP A 18 2.39 -4.04 12.65
C ASP A 18 3.60 -4.61 11.86
N GLY A 19 4.64 -3.80 11.65
CA GLY A 19 5.76 -4.09 10.78
C GLY A 19 6.82 -3.00 10.84
N HIS A 20 7.47 -2.84 12.00
CA HIS A 20 8.70 -2.04 12.15
C HIS A 20 9.93 -2.71 11.49
N TYR A 21 9.73 -3.49 10.42
CA TYR A 21 10.82 -4.22 9.77
C TYR A 21 11.34 -3.43 8.56
N PRO A 22 12.67 -3.31 8.40
CA PRO A 22 13.29 -2.89 7.16
C PRO A 22 12.67 -3.61 5.96
N HIS A 23 11.94 -2.91 5.09
CA HIS A 23 11.51 -3.50 3.82
C HIS A 23 12.64 -3.41 2.80
N SER A 24 12.74 -4.41 1.92
CA SER A 24 13.75 -4.38 0.87
C SER A 24 13.53 -3.15 -0.01
N PRO A 25 14.60 -2.45 -0.41
CA PRO A 25 14.48 -1.36 -1.37
C PRO A 25 13.77 -1.83 -2.63
N GLY A 26 12.80 -1.04 -3.11
CA GLY A 26 12.00 -1.39 -4.28
C GLY A 26 10.80 -2.30 -4.00
N GLU A 27 10.51 -2.62 -2.74
CA GLU A 27 9.23 -3.22 -2.32
C GLU A 27 8.27 -2.16 -1.76
N CYS A 28 6.98 -2.49 -1.74
CA CYS A 28 5.98 -1.67 -1.05
C CYS A 28 6.05 -1.90 0.47
N SER A 29 5.58 -0.93 1.26
CA SER A 29 5.56 -1.04 2.71
C SER A 29 4.65 -2.18 3.19
N GLY A 30 4.83 -2.63 4.44
CA GLY A 30 4.08 -3.76 5.00
C GLY A 30 2.56 -3.57 5.05
N ASN A 31 2.07 -2.34 5.04
CA ASN A 31 0.65 -1.97 4.96
C ASN A 31 0.16 -1.71 3.52
N GLU A 32 1.01 -1.96 2.52
CA GLU A 32 0.74 -1.75 1.11
C GLU A 32 0.85 -3.05 0.30
N GLU A 33 0.36 -3.01 -0.94
CA GLU A 33 0.47 -4.07 -1.93
C GLU A 33 0.88 -3.47 -3.27
N SER A 34 1.65 -4.25 -4.04
CA SER A 34 2.03 -3.88 -5.39
C SER A 34 0.89 -4.19 -6.36
N HIS A 35 0.49 -3.19 -7.14
CA HIS A 35 -0.50 -3.35 -8.20
C HIS A 35 -0.19 -2.41 -9.35
N MET A 36 -0.13 -2.95 -10.58
CA MET A 36 0.22 -2.18 -11.79
C MET A 36 1.52 -1.33 -11.65
N GLY A 37 2.49 -1.83 -10.88
CA GLY A 37 3.79 -1.15 -10.67
C GLY A 37 3.78 -0.01 -9.65
N LEU A 38 2.68 0.17 -8.92
CA LEU A 38 2.54 1.15 -7.84
C LEU A 38 2.23 0.45 -6.52
N CYS A 39 2.52 1.13 -5.42
CA CYS A 39 2.16 0.75 -4.07
C CYS A 39 0.84 1.39 -3.69
N TYR A 40 -0.11 0.55 -3.31
CA TYR A 40 -1.42 0.94 -2.80
C TYR A 40 -1.57 0.40 -1.39
N LYS A 41 -2.34 1.07 -0.53
CA LYS A 41 -2.78 0.47 0.73
C LYS A 41 -3.52 -0.83 0.45
N LYS A 42 -3.25 -1.87 1.25
CA LYS A 42 -3.84 -3.19 1.04
C LYS A 42 -5.37 -3.13 1.05
N CYS A 43 -6.02 -3.78 0.09
CA CYS A 43 -7.46 -3.99 0.03
C CYS A 43 -7.99 -4.67 1.31
N SER A 44 -7.22 -5.60 1.90
CA SER A 44 -7.55 -6.21 3.20
C SER A 44 -7.62 -5.21 4.35
N LEU A 45 -6.79 -4.16 4.34
CA LEU A 45 -6.80 -3.10 5.35
C LEU A 45 -7.90 -2.07 5.07
N LEU A 46 -8.09 -1.69 3.81
CA LEU A 46 -9.12 -0.72 3.40
C LEU A 46 -10.55 -1.21 3.66
N THR A 47 -10.77 -2.52 3.56
CA THR A 47 -12.10 -3.14 3.63
C THR A 47 -12.29 -3.99 4.88
N ASN A 48 -11.38 -3.93 5.85
CA ASN A 48 -11.40 -4.80 7.03
C ASN A 48 -11.56 -6.29 6.67
N ASN A 49 -10.82 -6.74 5.64
CA ASN A 49 -10.84 -8.08 5.04
C ASN A 49 -12.13 -8.50 4.33
N GLU A 50 -13.09 -7.60 4.07
CA GLU A 50 -14.30 -7.95 3.32
C GLU A 50 -14.02 -8.15 1.82
N TYR A 51 -13.15 -7.31 1.24
CA TYR A 51 -12.70 -7.39 -0.15
C TYR A 51 -11.16 -7.43 -0.19
N PRO A 52 -10.51 -8.54 0.17
CA PRO A 52 -9.07 -8.56 0.42
C PRO A 52 -8.19 -8.55 -0.83
N HIS A 53 -8.76 -8.71 -2.03
CA HIS A 53 -7.99 -8.86 -3.27
C HIS A 53 -8.09 -7.64 -4.18
N ARG A 54 -6.97 -7.04 -4.57
CA ARG A 54 -6.97 -5.91 -5.52
C ARG A 54 -7.06 -6.37 -6.97
N VAL A 55 -7.94 -5.72 -7.74
CA VAL A 55 -8.08 -5.99 -9.19
C VAL A 55 -7.93 -4.74 -10.05
N ALA A 56 -8.10 -3.55 -9.47
CA ALA A 56 -7.83 -2.28 -10.13
C ALA A 56 -7.35 -1.24 -9.11
N ALA A 57 -7.00 -0.04 -9.59
CA ALA A 57 -6.55 1.07 -8.74
C ALA A 57 -7.54 1.42 -7.62
N ASN A 58 -8.84 1.44 -7.92
CA ASN A 58 -9.91 1.76 -6.96
C ASN A 58 -10.85 0.58 -6.69
N THR A 59 -10.49 -0.63 -7.12
CA THR A 59 -11.40 -1.79 -7.07
C THR A 59 -10.77 -2.95 -6.32
N CYS A 60 -11.45 -3.35 -5.26
CA CYS A 60 -11.16 -4.54 -4.47
C CYS A 60 -12.20 -5.64 -4.75
N CYS A 61 -11.85 -6.88 -4.42
CA CYS A 61 -12.59 -8.08 -4.74
C CYS A 61 -12.66 -9.01 -3.53
N ARG A 62 -13.84 -9.59 -3.29
CA ARG A 62 -14.14 -10.45 -2.15
C ARG A 62 -13.52 -11.84 -2.25
N GLN A 63 -13.49 -12.41 -3.45
CA GLN A 63 -13.03 -13.78 -3.66
C GLN A 63 -12.33 -13.90 -5.02
N SER A 64 -11.14 -14.50 -5.02
CA SER A 64 -10.41 -14.83 -6.25
C SER A 64 -10.86 -16.20 -6.81
N PRO A 65 -11.03 -16.36 -8.14
CA PRO A 65 -10.86 -15.35 -9.18
C PRO A 65 -11.97 -14.29 -9.18
N CYS A 66 -11.68 -13.08 -9.65
CA CYS A 66 -12.56 -11.90 -9.53
C CYS A 66 -13.45 -11.64 -10.75
N TRP A 67 -13.92 -12.72 -11.36
CA TRP A 67 -14.88 -12.76 -12.47
C TRP A 67 -16.33 -12.37 -12.12
N ASN A 68 -16.77 -12.51 -10.87
CA ASN A 68 -18.14 -12.19 -10.48
C ASN A 68 -18.23 -10.68 -10.16
N PRO A 69 -18.95 -9.87 -10.95
CA PRO A 69 -19.07 -8.44 -10.69
C PRO A 69 -19.72 -8.12 -9.34
N PHE A 70 -20.54 -9.02 -8.79
CA PHE A 70 -21.13 -8.86 -7.45
C PHE A 70 -20.13 -9.02 -6.30
N ASN A 71 -18.92 -9.50 -6.59
CA ASN A 71 -17.83 -9.61 -5.62
C ASN A 71 -16.84 -8.45 -5.74
N LEU A 72 -17.12 -7.43 -6.54
CA LEU A 72 -16.27 -6.26 -6.72
C LEU A 72 -16.83 -5.08 -5.92
N ASP A 73 -15.96 -4.38 -5.21
CA ASP A 73 -16.28 -3.08 -4.62
C ASP A 73 -15.31 -2.02 -5.14
N THR A 74 -15.86 -0.90 -5.58
CA THR A 74 -15.10 0.22 -6.15
C THR A 74 -15.45 1.49 -5.41
N GLN A 75 -14.46 2.11 -4.78
CA GLN A 75 -14.65 3.34 -4.01
C GLN A 75 -13.61 4.39 -4.37
N GLY A 76 -14.06 5.63 -4.50
CA GLY A 76 -13.23 6.80 -4.76
C GLY A 76 -12.87 7.03 -6.23
N LYS A 77 -12.13 8.12 -6.47
CA LYS A 77 -11.59 8.53 -7.77
C LYS A 77 -10.17 9.01 -7.55
N TYR A 78 -9.26 8.73 -8.50
CA TYR A 78 -7.86 9.12 -8.38
C TYR A 78 -7.25 8.64 -7.04
N CYS A 79 -6.63 9.54 -6.27
CA CYS A 79 -6.05 9.26 -4.96
C CYS A 79 -7.06 9.34 -3.79
N GLU A 80 -8.24 8.77 -3.97
CA GLU A 80 -9.30 8.73 -2.95
C GLU A 80 -9.91 7.33 -2.87
N GLY A 81 -10.58 7.01 -1.77
CA GLY A 81 -11.19 5.69 -1.59
C GLY A 81 -10.15 4.57 -1.55
N TYR A 82 -10.19 3.64 -2.49
CA TYR A 82 -9.29 2.48 -2.52
C TYR A 82 -7.97 2.71 -3.27
N GLY A 83 -7.83 3.85 -3.92
CA GLY A 83 -6.68 4.28 -4.70
C GLY A 83 -5.73 5.12 -3.91
N VAL A 84 -5.51 4.80 -2.64
CA VAL A 84 -4.62 5.52 -1.72
C VAL A 84 -3.39 4.69 -1.41
N GLY A 85 -2.30 5.34 -1.02
CA GLY A 85 -1.13 4.72 -0.43
C GLY A 85 -1.28 4.51 1.08
N GLY A 86 -0.31 3.84 1.69
CA GLY A 86 -0.26 3.51 3.11
C GLY A 86 0.51 4.53 3.96
N GLY A 87 1.16 5.53 3.37
CA GLY A 87 2.04 6.46 4.08
C GLY A 87 1.34 7.69 4.66
N LEU A 88 2.05 8.38 5.56
CA LEU A 88 1.58 9.60 6.23
C LEU A 88 2.00 10.88 5.51
N SER A 89 3.05 10.82 4.69
CA SER A 89 3.48 11.96 3.87
C SER A 89 2.47 12.24 2.75
N ARG A 90 2.43 13.47 2.23
CA ARG A 90 1.52 13.79 1.11
C ARG A 90 1.89 13.02 -0.15
N GLU A 91 3.17 12.71 -0.28
CA GLU A 91 3.77 11.97 -1.38
C GLU A 91 3.37 10.48 -1.37
N GLU A 92 3.14 9.91 -0.18
CA GLU A 92 2.77 8.50 0.02
C GLU A 92 1.28 8.29 0.35
N GLN A 93 0.48 9.36 0.41
CA GLN A 93 -0.99 9.27 0.50
C GLN A 93 -1.63 8.84 -0.82
N CYS A 94 -1.00 9.22 -1.94
CA CYS A 94 -1.34 8.74 -3.27
C CYS A 94 -0.59 7.42 -3.58
N PRO A 95 -1.06 6.63 -4.55
CA PRO A 95 -0.30 5.49 -5.05
C PRO A 95 1.03 5.97 -5.61
N HIS A 96 2.12 5.38 -5.14
CA HIS A 96 3.46 5.80 -5.46
C HIS A 96 4.29 4.64 -6.00
N LYS A 97 5.46 4.94 -6.56
CA LYS A 97 6.41 3.89 -6.91
C LYS A 97 7.00 3.28 -5.64
N PRO A 98 7.41 2.01 -5.68
CA PRO A 98 8.20 1.45 -4.59
C PRO A 98 9.40 2.36 -4.29
N LEU A 99 9.65 2.57 -3.01
CA LEU A 99 10.71 3.46 -2.57
C LEU A 99 12.04 2.75 -2.83
N ALA A 100 12.72 3.18 -3.89
CA ALA A 100 14.09 2.77 -4.15
C ALA A 100 15.01 3.55 -3.22
N ASN A 101 16.10 2.93 -2.76
CA ASN A 101 17.18 3.67 -2.11
C ASN A 101 17.57 4.84 -3.03
N SER A 102 17.42 6.07 -2.54
CA SER A 102 18.04 7.23 -3.16
C SER A 102 19.54 6.96 -3.22
N VAL A 103 20.06 6.70 -4.43
CA VAL A 103 21.49 6.64 -4.70
C VAL A 103 22.09 8.02 -4.51
#